data_AF-A0A6C0DND6-F1
#
_entry.id   AF-A0A6C0DND6-F1
#
_cell.length_a   1.000
_cell.length_b   1.000
_cell.length_c   1.000
_cell.angle_alpha   90.00
_cell.angle_beta   90.00
_cell.angle_gamma   90.00
#
_symmetry.space_group_name_H-M   'P 1'
#
loop_
_entity.id
_entity.type
_entity.pdbx_description
1 polymer ?
#
loop_
_entity_poly.entity_id
_entity_poly.type
_entity_poly.pdbx_seq_one_letter_code
_entity_poly.pdbx_strand_id
1 'polypeptide(L)'
;MTSLYENHGKLWTVKETKQLMKEVKIMEINHIALLHKRTPNAIFLKLIREASKIAEEEEDDITLEDLSVITSLSPSKLLEGFKRIKYTRFDDDNIDDNNDDNYDKKLTKRVFLKLVKQAAVLADEEENLTLNELSTLTSLSPDKLLEGFKEINYTKFDEEEKEEDNNSFDDEYKYDNLQRAIVFTLILGGVAYFFKEYLKYLQMDYN
;
A
#
# COMPACT_ATOMS: atom_id res chain seq x y z
N MET A 1 41.08 21.70 -26.44
CA MET A 1 39.76 21.82 -25.78
C MET A 1 39.37 20.44 -25.30
N THR A 2 39.47 20.18 -24.00
CA THR A 2 38.88 18.96 -23.39
C THR A 2 37.37 19.10 -23.47
N SER A 3 36.71 18.13 -24.11
CA SER A 3 35.24 18.08 -24.18
C SER A 3 34.69 18.08 -22.76
N LEU A 4 33.71 18.93 -22.43
CA LEU A 4 33.02 18.89 -21.14
C LEU A 4 32.41 17.51 -20.83
N TYR A 5 32.22 16.67 -21.85
CA TYR A 5 31.60 15.35 -21.76
C TYR A 5 32.51 14.24 -22.30
N GLU A 6 33.73 14.12 -21.78
CA GLU A 6 34.73 13.12 -22.20
C GLU A 6 34.25 11.66 -22.07
N ASN A 7 33.19 11.41 -21.29
CA ASN A 7 32.61 10.09 -21.09
C ASN A 7 31.28 9.90 -21.84
N HIS A 8 30.88 10.83 -22.70
CA HIS A 8 29.72 10.65 -23.57
C HIS A 8 29.91 9.42 -24.48
N GLY A 9 28.88 8.59 -24.61
CA GLY A 9 28.92 7.35 -25.42
C GLY A 9 29.70 6.18 -24.79
N LYS A 10 30.43 6.37 -23.69
CA LYS A 10 31.12 5.27 -23.00
C LYS A 10 30.12 4.41 -22.22
N LEU A 11 30.40 3.12 -22.12
CA LEU A 11 29.64 2.20 -21.27
C LEU A 11 29.72 2.63 -19.81
N TRP A 12 28.71 2.27 -19.03
CA TRP A 12 28.67 2.49 -17.58
C TRP A 12 29.23 1.26 -16.88
N THR A 13 30.23 1.45 -16.04
CA THR A 13 30.71 0.42 -15.13
C THR A 13 29.74 0.23 -13.97
N VAL A 14 29.82 -0.93 -13.31
CA VAL A 14 29.06 -1.20 -12.09
C VAL A 14 29.39 -0.19 -10.99
N LYS A 15 30.67 0.23 -10.89
CA LYS A 15 31.11 1.22 -9.90
C LYS A 15 30.49 2.60 -10.17
N GLU A 16 30.54 3.09 -11.41
CA GLU A 16 29.90 4.36 -11.79
C GLU A 16 28.39 4.31 -11.56
N THR A 17 27.74 3.18 -11.85
CA THR A 17 26.29 3.02 -11.66
C THR A 17 25.92 3.07 -10.16
N LYS A 18 26.65 2.35 -9.31
CA LYS A 18 26.45 2.42 -7.85
C LYS A 18 26.69 3.82 -7.29
N GLN A 19 27.64 4.55 -7.85
CA GLN A 19 27.92 5.92 -7.46
C GLN A 19 26.79 6.87 -7.91
N LEU A 20 26.32 6.75 -9.15
CA LEU A 20 25.18 7.51 -9.67
C LEU A 20 23.93 7.36 -8.78
N MET A 21 23.57 6.13 -8.40
CA MET A 21 22.38 5.87 -7.57
C MET A 21 22.49 6.45 -6.16
N LYS A 22 23.70 6.74 -5.67
CA LYS A 22 23.91 7.44 -4.40
C LYS A 22 23.80 8.95 -4.60
N GLU A 23 24.41 9.48 -5.65
CA GLU A 23 24.45 10.92 -5.93
C GLU A 23 23.08 11.49 -6.28
N VAL A 24 22.24 10.72 -6.99
CA VAL A 24 20.89 11.17 -7.40
C VAL A 24 19.97 11.51 -6.22
N LYS A 25 20.25 10.97 -5.04
CA LYS A 25 19.49 11.25 -3.80
C LYS A 25 19.84 12.59 -3.15
N ILE A 26 20.98 13.18 -3.51
CA ILE A 26 21.53 14.38 -2.85
C ILE A 26 21.87 15.50 -3.82
N MET A 27 21.86 15.24 -5.12
CA MET A 27 22.27 16.17 -6.15
C MET A 27 21.35 16.16 -7.36
N GLU A 28 21.20 17.33 -7.99
CA GLU A 28 20.49 17.44 -9.25
C GLU A 28 21.28 16.83 -10.43
N ILE A 29 20.53 16.33 -11.43
CA ILE A 29 21.07 15.69 -12.64
C ILE A 29 22.13 16.54 -13.34
N ASN A 30 21.96 17.87 -13.37
CA ASN A 30 22.90 18.77 -14.02
C ASN A 30 24.28 18.77 -13.34
N HIS A 31 24.33 18.67 -12.02
CA HIS A 31 25.58 18.60 -11.27
C HIS A 31 26.22 17.21 -11.40
N ILE A 32 25.42 16.15 -11.36
CA ILE A 32 25.87 14.76 -11.58
C ILE A 32 26.49 14.62 -12.97
N ALA A 33 25.86 15.23 -13.99
CA ALA A 33 26.36 15.23 -15.36
C ALA A 33 27.80 15.78 -15.46
N LEU A 34 28.10 16.85 -14.72
CA LEU A 34 29.45 17.43 -14.67
C LEU A 34 30.45 16.50 -13.97
N LEU A 35 30.07 15.88 -12.83
CA LEU A 35 30.93 14.94 -12.10
C LEU A 35 31.31 13.73 -12.95
N HIS A 36 30.33 13.14 -13.64
CA HIS A 36 30.53 11.96 -14.48
C HIS A 36 31.11 12.29 -15.86
N LYS A 37 31.24 13.58 -16.19
CA LYS A 37 31.60 14.07 -17.53
C LYS A 37 30.71 13.47 -18.62
N ARG A 38 29.40 13.46 -18.37
CA ARG A 38 28.36 12.94 -19.27
C ARG A 38 27.28 14.00 -19.47
N THR A 39 26.51 13.91 -20.54
CA THR A 39 25.41 14.85 -20.76
C THR A 39 24.27 14.60 -19.76
N PRO A 40 23.48 15.61 -19.36
CA PRO A 40 22.31 15.42 -18.49
C PRO A 40 21.35 14.35 -19.02
N ASN A 41 21.15 14.32 -20.34
CA ASN A 41 20.32 13.29 -20.98
C ASN A 41 20.91 11.88 -20.83
N ALA A 42 22.23 11.71 -20.84
CA ALA A 42 22.86 10.42 -20.62
C ALA A 42 22.71 9.93 -19.16
N ILE A 43 22.74 10.86 -18.20
CA ILE A 43 22.41 10.55 -16.79
C ILE A 43 20.95 10.13 -16.69
N PHE A 44 20.03 10.92 -17.25
CA PHE A 44 18.59 10.62 -17.27
C PHE A 44 18.31 9.23 -17.85
N LEU A 45 18.77 8.94 -19.07
CA LEU A 45 18.56 7.64 -19.70
C LEU A 45 19.21 6.47 -18.94
N LYS A 46 20.27 6.72 -18.18
CA LYS A 46 20.86 5.68 -17.33
C LYS A 46 19.95 5.36 -16.15
N LEU A 47 19.39 6.37 -15.49
CA LEU A 47 18.44 6.19 -14.39
C LEU A 47 17.18 5.43 -14.86
N ILE A 48 16.64 5.76 -16.04
CA ILE A 48 15.51 5.02 -16.63
C ILE A 48 15.84 3.54 -16.81
N ARG A 49 17.03 3.22 -17.35
CA ARG A 49 17.44 1.82 -17.55
C ARG A 49 17.61 1.06 -16.22
N GLU A 50 18.13 1.72 -15.19
CA GLU A 50 18.21 1.10 -13.86
C GLU A 50 16.81 0.90 -13.26
N ALA A 51 15.89 1.84 -13.44
CA ALA A 51 14.50 1.66 -13.02
C ALA A 51 13.83 0.48 -13.73
N SER A 52 14.00 0.34 -15.05
CA SER A 52 13.48 -0.82 -15.80
C SER A 52 14.07 -2.14 -15.31
N LYS A 53 15.38 -2.16 -15.01
CA LYS A 53 16.05 -3.36 -14.50
C LYS A 53 15.52 -3.77 -13.14
N ILE A 54 15.35 -2.81 -12.22
CA ILE A 54 14.77 -3.08 -10.90
C ILE A 54 13.33 -3.54 -11.04
N ALA A 55 12.57 -2.91 -11.94
CA ALA A 55 11.23 -3.35 -12.25
C ALA A 55 11.23 -4.82 -12.70
N GLU A 56 12.01 -5.18 -13.71
CA GLU A 56 12.12 -6.57 -14.19
C GLU A 56 12.56 -7.59 -13.13
N GLU A 57 13.40 -7.19 -12.17
CA GLU A 57 13.86 -8.06 -11.07
C GLU A 57 12.80 -8.27 -9.99
N GLU A 58 11.92 -7.30 -9.76
CA GLU A 58 10.83 -7.35 -8.77
C GLU A 58 9.53 -7.74 -9.50
N GLU A 59 9.28 -9.06 -9.59
CA GLU A 59 8.40 -9.68 -10.59
C GLU A 59 6.97 -9.11 -10.68
N ASP A 60 6.32 -8.55 -9.64
CA ASP A 60 4.96 -7.99 -9.78
C ASP A 60 4.56 -6.81 -8.86
N ASP A 61 5.34 -6.45 -7.83
CA ASP A 61 4.86 -5.55 -6.77
C ASP A 61 5.39 -4.09 -6.83
N ILE A 62 6.38 -3.81 -7.68
CA ILE A 62 7.00 -2.48 -7.69
C ILE A 62 6.20 -1.48 -8.54
N THR A 63 5.81 -0.37 -7.90
CA THR A 63 5.04 0.68 -8.53
C THR A 63 5.93 1.77 -9.13
N LEU A 64 5.33 2.64 -9.95
CA LEU A 64 6.04 3.74 -10.57
C LEU A 64 6.44 4.81 -9.51
N GLU A 65 5.67 4.91 -8.43
CA GLU A 65 6.00 5.70 -7.24
C GLU A 65 7.24 5.17 -6.52
N ASP A 66 7.36 3.85 -6.38
CA ASP A 66 8.53 3.22 -5.75
C ASP A 66 9.80 3.48 -6.58
N LEU A 67 9.71 3.36 -7.90
CA LEU A 67 10.80 3.68 -8.83
C LEU A 67 11.17 5.18 -8.79
N SER A 68 10.19 6.06 -8.56
CA SER A 68 10.40 7.50 -8.38
C SER A 68 11.24 7.78 -7.14
N VAL A 69 10.97 7.09 -6.02
CA VAL A 69 11.79 7.21 -4.80
C VAL A 69 13.22 6.72 -5.04
N ILE A 70 13.38 5.59 -5.73
CA ILE A 70 14.70 4.99 -6.00
C ILE A 70 15.56 5.87 -6.90
N THR A 71 14.97 6.42 -7.96
CA THR A 71 15.68 7.20 -8.98
C THR A 71 15.68 8.70 -8.72
N SER A 72 14.89 9.18 -7.76
CA SER A 72 14.64 10.61 -7.50
C SER A 72 14.12 11.36 -8.74
N LEU A 73 13.49 10.64 -9.67
CA LEU A 73 12.79 11.19 -10.83
C LEU A 73 11.30 11.21 -10.56
N SER A 74 10.59 12.25 -11.01
CA SER A 74 9.13 12.27 -10.92
C SER A 74 8.51 11.12 -11.72
N PRO A 75 7.32 10.61 -11.32
CA PRO A 75 6.57 9.62 -12.07
C PRO A 75 6.41 9.96 -13.56
N SER A 76 6.07 11.22 -13.86
CA SER A 76 5.95 11.72 -15.23
C SER A 76 7.23 11.58 -16.06
N LYS A 77 8.39 11.83 -15.45
CA LYS A 77 9.71 11.71 -16.11
C LYS A 77 10.10 10.25 -16.32
N LEU A 78 9.72 9.36 -15.40
CA LEU A 78 9.92 7.93 -15.57
C LEU A 78 9.11 7.41 -16.75
N LEU A 79 7.83 7.76 -16.84
CA LEU A 79 6.94 7.35 -17.93
C LEU A 79 7.42 7.87 -19.29
N GLU A 80 7.83 9.15 -19.37
CA GLU A 80 8.49 9.70 -20.57
C GLU A 80 9.76 8.93 -20.93
N GLY A 81 10.56 8.58 -19.92
CA GLY A 81 11.77 7.78 -20.07
C GLY A 81 11.50 6.38 -20.62
N PHE A 82 10.53 5.67 -20.05
CA PHE A 82 10.13 4.33 -20.47
C PHE A 82 9.65 4.30 -21.92
N LYS A 83 8.82 5.27 -22.32
CA LYS A 83 8.39 5.44 -23.73
C LYS A 83 9.58 5.61 -24.68
N ARG A 84 10.58 6.39 -24.29
CA ARG A 84 11.80 6.61 -25.11
C ARG A 84 12.64 5.35 -25.29
N ILE A 85 12.65 4.45 -24.31
CA ILE A 85 13.39 3.18 -24.38
C ILE A 85 12.51 1.98 -24.77
N LYS A 86 11.24 2.22 -25.10
CA LYS A 86 10.24 1.19 -25.46
C LYS A 86 10.03 0.13 -24.37
N TYR A 87 9.96 0.57 -23.11
CA TYR A 87 9.70 -0.30 -21.97
C TYR A 87 8.20 -0.33 -21.66
N THR A 88 7.57 -1.50 -21.87
CA THR A 88 6.10 -1.61 -21.97
C THR A 88 5.37 -2.00 -20.70
N ARG A 89 6.08 -2.31 -19.59
CA ARG A 89 5.42 -2.75 -18.33
C ARG A 89 4.48 -1.68 -17.76
N PHE A 90 4.81 -0.42 -17.99
CA PHE A 90 4.01 0.74 -17.55
C PHE A 90 3.43 1.52 -18.74
N ASP A 91 3.43 0.94 -19.95
CA ASP A 91 2.82 1.57 -21.13
C ASP A 91 1.30 1.42 -21.05
N ASP A 92 0.65 2.50 -20.63
CA ASP A 92 -0.81 2.67 -20.58
C ASP A 92 -1.39 3.00 -21.98
N ASP A 93 -0.91 2.35 -23.04
CA ASP A 93 -1.51 2.49 -24.39
C ASP A 93 -2.81 1.65 -24.53
N ASN A 94 -3.28 1.06 -23.43
CA ASN A 94 -4.58 0.42 -23.27
C ASN A 94 -5.49 1.19 -22.30
N ILE A 95 -5.39 2.52 -22.27
CA ILE A 95 -6.52 3.35 -21.84
C ILE A 95 -7.55 3.29 -22.96
N ASP A 96 -8.29 2.18 -22.98
CA ASP A 96 -9.61 2.12 -23.58
C ASP A 96 -10.46 3.08 -22.75
N ASP A 97 -10.82 4.21 -23.35
CA ASP A 97 -11.51 5.40 -22.79
C ASP A 97 -12.96 5.08 -22.33
N ASN A 98 -13.22 3.83 -21.93
CA ASN A 98 -14.51 3.27 -21.54
C ASN A 98 -14.45 2.41 -20.26
N ASN A 99 -13.40 2.51 -19.44
CA ASN A 99 -13.36 1.81 -18.15
C ASN A 99 -12.66 2.59 -17.03
N ASP A 100 -12.80 3.91 -17.01
CA ASP A 100 -12.21 4.77 -15.98
C ASP A 100 -13.13 4.99 -14.77
N ASP A 101 -13.48 3.88 -14.13
CA ASP A 101 -14.29 3.90 -12.90
C ASP A 101 -13.78 2.87 -11.88
N ASN A 102 -12.84 2.00 -12.25
CA ASN A 102 -12.36 0.89 -11.43
C ASN A 102 -10.86 1.01 -11.09
N TYR A 103 -10.08 1.71 -11.91
CA TYR A 103 -8.65 1.94 -11.63
C TYR A 103 -8.48 3.00 -10.53
N ASP A 104 -9.20 4.12 -10.64
CA ASP A 104 -9.26 5.17 -9.61
C ASP A 104 -9.82 4.66 -8.28
N LYS A 105 -10.84 3.79 -8.30
CA LYS A 105 -11.38 3.15 -7.08
C LYS A 105 -10.36 2.22 -6.40
N LYS A 106 -9.57 1.47 -7.18
CA LYS A 106 -8.49 0.61 -6.64
C LYS A 106 -7.32 1.44 -6.09
N LEU A 107 -6.94 2.51 -6.76
CA LEU A 107 -5.86 3.40 -6.31
C LEU A 107 -6.27 4.13 -5.02
N THR A 108 -7.50 4.66 -4.99
CA THR A 108 -8.07 5.32 -3.81
C THR A 108 -8.17 4.36 -2.63
N LYS A 109 -8.58 3.10 -2.85
CA LYS A 109 -8.61 2.07 -1.82
C LYS A 109 -7.21 1.72 -1.28
N ARG A 110 -6.19 1.65 -2.14
CA ARG A 110 -4.81 1.38 -1.69
C ARG A 110 -4.22 2.52 -0.87
N VAL A 111 -4.43 3.77 -1.30
CA VAL A 111 -3.97 4.96 -0.56
C VAL A 111 -4.69 5.03 0.80
N PHE A 112 -6.00 4.80 0.81
CA PHE A 112 -6.80 4.70 2.02
C PHE A 112 -6.26 3.65 2.99
N LEU A 113 -6.03 2.41 2.55
CA LEU A 113 -5.49 1.35 3.42
C LEU A 113 -4.07 1.64 3.93
N LYS A 114 -3.23 2.36 3.17
CA LYS A 114 -1.92 2.80 3.66
C LYS A 114 -2.03 3.80 4.80
N LEU A 115 -2.93 4.79 4.68
CA LEU A 115 -3.18 5.78 5.74
C LEU A 115 -3.77 5.12 6.99
N VAL A 116 -4.69 4.17 6.82
CA VAL A 116 -5.27 3.38 7.92
C VAL A 116 -4.19 2.56 8.64
N LYS A 117 -3.27 1.92 7.92
CA LYS A 117 -2.15 1.18 8.54
C LYS A 117 -1.21 2.10 9.33
N GLN A 118 -0.94 3.31 8.81
CA GLN A 118 -0.16 4.31 9.55
C GLN A 118 -0.89 4.76 10.82
N ALA A 119 -2.21 4.94 10.75
CA ALA A 119 -3.04 5.26 11.92
C ALA A 119 -2.95 4.16 12.99
N ALA A 120 -3.00 2.88 12.60
CA ALA A 120 -2.87 1.75 13.52
C ALA A 120 -1.51 1.71 14.21
N VAL A 121 -0.43 1.98 13.45
CA VAL A 121 0.93 2.06 14.02
C VAL A 121 1.03 3.21 15.03
N LEU A 122 0.53 4.40 14.69
CA LEU A 122 0.51 5.55 15.60
C LEU A 122 -0.31 5.25 16.86
N ALA A 123 -1.46 4.61 16.69
CA ALA A 123 -2.30 4.21 17.80
C ALA A 123 -1.58 3.22 18.73
N ASP A 124 -0.79 2.28 18.20
CA ASP A 124 -0.02 1.33 19.01
C ASP A 124 1.20 1.98 19.69
N GLU A 125 1.83 2.98 19.05
CA GLU A 125 2.99 3.70 19.56
C GLU A 125 2.64 4.73 20.66
N GLU A 126 1.48 5.39 20.55
CA GLU A 126 1.01 6.35 21.56
C GLU A 126 -0.17 5.76 22.35
N GLU A 127 0.09 5.35 23.59
CA GLU A 127 -0.82 4.56 24.44
C GLU A 127 -2.23 5.16 24.67
N ASN A 128 -2.51 6.42 24.32
CA ASN A 128 -3.79 7.09 24.58
C ASN A 128 -4.34 7.94 23.41
N LEU A 129 -3.95 7.66 22.16
CA LEU A 129 -4.55 8.35 21.02
C LEU A 129 -6.01 7.93 20.82
N THR A 130 -6.93 8.91 20.85
CA THR A 130 -8.35 8.70 20.51
C THR A 130 -8.56 8.65 19.00
N LEU A 131 -9.68 8.07 18.56
CA LEU A 131 -10.03 8.01 17.14
C LEU A 131 -10.12 9.41 16.49
N ASN A 132 -10.59 10.41 17.25
CA ASN A 132 -10.68 11.79 16.80
C ASN A 132 -9.30 12.45 16.60
N GLU A 133 -8.33 12.13 17.45
CA GLU A 133 -6.96 12.62 17.30
C GLU A 133 -6.26 11.98 16.10
N LEU A 134 -6.45 10.67 15.89
CA LEU A 134 -5.96 9.94 14.71
C LEU A 134 -6.59 10.47 13.41
N SER A 135 -7.87 10.84 13.46
CA SER A 135 -8.58 11.46 12.32
C SER A 135 -7.91 12.77 11.88
N THR A 136 -7.46 13.56 12.87
CA THR A 136 -6.77 14.83 12.63
C THR A 136 -5.37 14.61 12.05
N LEU A 137 -4.64 13.61 12.55
CA LEU A 137 -3.27 13.29 12.12
C LEU A 137 -3.22 12.69 10.71
N THR A 138 -4.23 11.90 10.33
CA THR A 138 -4.28 11.19 9.04
C THR A 138 -5.13 11.89 8.00
N SER A 139 -5.82 12.97 8.37
CA SER A 139 -6.79 13.68 7.52
C SER A 139 -7.92 12.78 6.99
N LEU A 140 -8.21 11.68 7.70
CA LEU A 140 -9.34 10.79 7.44
C LEU A 140 -10.44 11.06 8.46
N SER A 141 -11.71 10.94 8.09
CA SER A 141 -12.79 11.02 9.08
C SER A 141 -12.75 9.81 10.04
N PRO A 142 -13.22 9.95 11.30
CA PRO A 142 -13.28 8.84 12.26
C PRO A 142 -13.98 7.60 11.69
N ASP A 143 -15.11 7.78 11.01
CA ASP A 143 -15.87 6.68 10.38
C ASP A 143 -15.06 5.94 9.31
N LYS A 144 -14.25 6.69 8.54
CA LYS A 144 -13.37 6.13 7.50
C LYS A 144 -12.20 5.38 8.11
N LEU A 145 -11.65 5.84 9.22
CA LEU A 145 -10.63 5.09 9.96
C LEU A 145 -11.20 3.79 10.51
N LEU A 146 -12.40 3.81 11.09
CA LEU A 146 -13.04 2.63 11.64
C LEU A 146 -13.37 1.59 10.56
N GLU A 147 -13.90 2.02 9.40
CA GLU A 147 -14.11 1.17 8.22
C GLU A 147 -12.80 0.52 7.77
N GLY A 148 -11.72 1.30 7.73
CA GLY A 148 -10.39 0.82 7.38
C GLY A 148 -9.80 -0.16 8.40
N PHE A 149 -9.95 0.13 9.69
CA PHE A 149 -9.47 -0.72 10.78
C PHE A 149 -10.16 -2.09 10.75
N LYS A 150 -11.48 -2.11 10.55
CA LYS A 150 -12.26 -3.33 10.31
C LYS A 150 -11.72 -4.11 9.10
N GLU A 151 -11.37 -3.42 8.01
CA GLU A 151 -10.80 -4.05 6.81
C GLU A 151 -9.40 -4.65 7.01
N ILE A 152 -8.58 -4.08 7.91
CA ILE A 152 -7.26 -4.63 8.26
C ILE A 152 -7.25 -5.54 9.51
N ASN A 153 -8.43 -5.86 10.06
CA ASN A 153 -8.60 -6.62 11.31
C ASN A 153 -7.89 -5.99 12.52
N TYR A 154 -7.92 -4.66 12.64
CA TYR A 154 -7.36 -3.91 13.77
C TYR A 154 -8.47 -3.59 14.78
N THR A 155 -8.33 -4.09 16.01
CA THR A 155 -9.45 -4.19 16.98
C THR A 155 -9.36 -3.20 18.15
N LYS A 156 -8.35 -2.31 18.18
CA LYS A 156 -8.12 -1.41 19.33
C LYS A 156 -9.29 -0.43 19.59
N PHE A 157 -10.01 -0.06 18.53
CA PHE A 157 -11.14 0.87 18.57
C PHE A 157 -12.51 0.16 18.42
N ASP A 158 -12.56 -1.18 18.44
CA ASP A 158 -13.81 -1.94 18.28
C ASP A 158 -14.75 -1.82 19.50
N GLU A 159 -14.25 -1.33 20.64
CA GLU A 159 -15.00 -1.25 21.90
C GLU A 159 -15.66 0.12 22.14
N GLU A 160 -15.38 1.16 21.33
CA GLU A 160 -15.96 2.51 21.52
C GLU A 160 -17.37 2.69 20.91
N GLU A 161 -17.83 1.78 20.03
CA GLU A 161 -19.17 1.84 19.40
C GLU A 161 -20.34 1.48 20.35
N LYS A 162 -20.09 1.26 21.66
CA LYS A 162 -21.13 0.84 22.62
C LYS A 162 -21.65 1.89 23.60
N GLU A 163 -21.07 3.09 23.69
CA GLU A 163 -21.52 4.05 24.70
C GLU A 163 -22.20 5.32 24.18
N GLU A 164 -22.18 5.64 22.89
CA GLU A 164 -22.82 6.87 22.38
C GLU A 164 -23.59 6.62 21.09
N ASP A 165 -24.86 6.19 21.21
CA ASP A 165 -26.00 6.88 20.60
C ASP A 165 -27.31 6.14 20.84
N ASN A 166 -27.94 6.48 21.96
CA ASN A 166 -29.40 6.53 22.02
C ASN A 166 -29.84 7.72 21.14
N ASN A 167 -30.21 7.50 19.87
CA ASN A 167 -31.39 8.12 19.25
C ASN A 167 -31.60 7.75 17.77
N SER A 168 -32.86 7.41 17.47
CA SER A 168 -33.59 7.41 16.19
C SER A 168 -33.07 6.52 15.03
N PHE A 169 -33.81 5.45 14.71
CA PHE A 169 -34.81 5.38 13.61
C PHE A 169 -34.13 5.51 12.23
N ASP A 170 -33.95 4.44 11.45
CA ASP A 170 -35.04 3.83 10.66
C ASP A 170 -34.88 2.31 10.43
N ASP A 171 -36.03 1.64 10.46
CA ASP A 171 -36.25 0.22 10.28
C ASP A 171 -36.18 -0.19 8.79
N GLU A 172 -35.12 -0.84 8.31
CA GLU A 172 -35.24 -1.68 7.09
C GLU A 172 -34.19 -2.78 6.84
N TYR A 173 -33.47 -3.30 7.85
CA TYR A 173 -32.51 -4.42 7.63
C TYR A 173 -32.52 -5.52 8.70
N LYS A 174 -33.66 -5.76 9.35
CA LYS A 174 -33.74 -6.66 10.52
C LYS A 174 -34.00 -8.15 10.24
N TYR A 175 -34.14 -8.59 8.99
CA TYR A 175 -34.54 -9.99 8.73
C TYR A 175 -33.41 -10.98 8.42
N ASP A 176 -32.20 -10.54 8.04
CA ASP A 176 -31.10 -11.46 7.68
C ASP A 176 -30.19 -11.85 8.85
N ASN A 177 -29.98 -10.96 9.82
CA ASN A 177 -29.10 -11.23 10.97
C ASN A 177 -29.76 -12.12 12.03
N LEU A 178 -31.10 -12.14 12.12
CA LEU A 178 -31.83 -13.01 13.05
C LEU A 178 -31.77 -14.48 12.61
N GLN A 179 -31.86 -14.75 11.29
CA GLN A 179 -31.71 -16.11 10.76
C GLN A 179 -30.29 -16.64 10.99
N ARG A 180 -29.25 -15.81 10.78
CA ARG A 180 -27.86 -16.19 11.05
C ARG A 180 -27.60 -16.43 12.55
N ALA A 181 -28.18 -15.62 13.44
CA ALA A 181 -28.06 -15.79 14.88
C ALA A 181 -28.78 -17.05 15.41
N ILE A 182 -29.94 -17.40 14.85
CA ILE A 182 -30.67 -18.64 15.18
C ILE A 182 -29.86 -19.88 14.74
N VAL A 183 -29.27 -19.84 13.54
CA VAL A 183 -28.41 -20.92 13.05
C VAL A 183 -27.15 -21.07 13.92
N PHE A 184 -26.50 -19.96 14.30
CA PHE A 184 -25.32 -20.00 15.17
C PHE A 184 -25.62 -20.51 16.59
N THR A 185 -26.76 -20.13 17.17
CA THR A 185 -27.16 -20.59 18.51
C THR A 185 -27.55 -22.07 18.53
N LEU A 186 -28.18 -22.59 17.47
CA LEU A 186 -28.46 -24.02 17.34
C LEU A 186 -27.19 -24.86 17.18
N ILE A 187 -26.19 -24.37 16.44
CA ILE A 187 -24.90 -25.06 16.28
C ILE A 187 -24.13 -25.09 17.61
N LEU A 188 -24.04 -23.97 18.32
CA LEU A 188 -23.35 -23.89 19.62
C LEU A 188 -24.06 -24.72 20.70
N GLY A 189 -25.40 -24.73 20.72
CA GLY A 189 -26.18 -25.57 21.63
C GLY A 189 -26.00 -27.07 21.38
N GLY A 190 -25.94 -27.48 20.10
CA GLY A 190 -25.67 -28.87 19.72
C GLY A 190 -24.27 -29.34 20.12
N VAL A 191 -23.25 -28.50 19.91
CA VAL A 191 -21.86 -28.80 20.30
C VAL A 191 -21.73 -28.89 21.82
N ALA A 192 -22.36 -28.01 22.58
CA ALA A 192 -22.34 -28.05 24.04
C ALA A 192 -23.03 -29.31 24.61
N TYR A 193 -24.13 -29.75 24.00
CA TYR A 193 -24.80 -31.00 24.38
C TYR A 193 -23.91 -32.21 24.14
N PHE A 194 -23.28 -32.31 22.96
CA PHE A 194 -22.36 -33.39 22.63
C PHE A 194 -21.14 -33.43 23.56
N PHE A 195 -20.59 -32.27 23.89
CA PHE A 195 -19.43 -32.18 24.79
C PHE A 195 -19.76 -32.62 26.22
N LYS A 196 -20.95 -32.29 26.71
CA LYS A 196 -21.42 -32.73 28.03
C LYS A 196 -21.65 -34.24 28.11
N GLU A 197 -22.22 -34.84 27.07
CA GLU A 197 -22.45 -36.29 27.03
C GLU A 197 -21.12 -37.06 26.89
N TYR A 198 -20.17 -36.52 26.12
CA TYR A 198 -18.82 -37.06 25.99
C TYR A 198 -18.05 -37.03 27.32
N LEU A 199 -18.14 -35.95 28.09
CA LEU A 199 -17.53 -35.85 29.42
C LEU A 199 -18.13 -36.84 30.43
N LYS A 200 -19.43 -37.12 30.36
CA LYS A 200 -20.05 -38.18 31.17
C LYS A 200 -19.53 -39.56 30.81
N TYR A 201 -19.35 -39.84 29.52
CA TYR A 201 -18.82 -41.12 29.05
C TYR A 201 -17.40 -41.35 29.58
N LEU A 202 -16.53 -40.33 29.53
CA LEU A 202 -15.17 -40.40 30.08
C LEU A 202 -15.12 -40.60 31.61
N GLN A 203 -16.14 -40.17 32.35
CA GLN A 203 -16.21 -40.38 33.80
C GLN A 203 -16.66 -41.80 34.19
N MET A 204 -17.26 -42.57 33.29
CA MET A 204 -17.67 -43.95 33.57
C MET A 204 -16.53 -44.98 33.46
N ASP A 205 -15.45 -44.67 32.74
CA ASP A 205 -14.29 -45.57 32.60
C ASP A 205 -13.26 -45.44 33.76
N TYR A 206 -13.54 -44.60 34.76
CA TYR A 206 -12.66 -44.35 35.91
C TYR A 206 -13.21 -44.85 37.26
N ASN A 207 -14.17 -45.78 37.26
CA ASN A 207 -14.61 -46.53 38.45
C ASN A 207 -14.67 -48.04 38.19
#